data_AF-A0A924RNK7-F1
#
_entry.id   AF-A0A924RNK7-F1
#
_cell.length_a   1.000
_cell.length_b   1.000
_cell.length_c   1.000
_cell.angle_alpha   90.00
_cell.angle_beta   90.00
_cell.angle_gamma   90.00
#
_symmetry.space_group_name_H-M   'P 1'
#
loop_
_entity.id
_entity.type
_entity.pdbx_description
1 polymer ?
#
loop_
_entity_poly.entity_id
_entity_poly.type
_entity_poly.pdbx_seq_one_letter_code
_entity_poly.pdbx_strand_id
1 'polypeptide(L)'
;MSIIFKKTYKFAVTSSLYITLFSTVIVGILSSIFFNFSLWFCLSFGITILIFSLFVIQYRVEKFIYKRVKKIYDDVSILDKSELRNQSITTDMATLTREVKKFATDKKIEIETLKVREEYRREFLGNVSHELKTPLFTVQGYLSTLLDGAMNDKTIRKKYLTRAEKGVERLIYIVQDLDMISKLEIGELNLEISNFNIVQIIQNVFDLLEMEAEKKDIIL
;
A
#
# COMPACT_ATOMS: atom_id res chain seq x y z
N MET A 1 -15.51 -29.56 9.31
CA MET A 1 -14.77 -29.54 10.60
C MET A 1 -14.06 -30.87 10.98
N SER A 2 -14.48 -32.05 10.52
CA SER A 2 -13.96 -33.35 11.01
C SER A 2 -12.69 -33.89 10.31
N ILE A 3 -12.28 -33.35 9.17
CA ILE A 3 -11.19 -33.91 8.34
C ILE A 3 -9.80 -33.43 8.79
N ILE A 4 -9.70 -32.21 9.32
CA ILE A 4 -8.41 -31.64 9.78
C ILE A 4 -7.99 -32.25 11.13
N PHE A 5 -8.97 -32.53 12.01
CA PHE A 5 -8.74 -33.26 13.27
C PHE A 5 -8.15 -34.66 13.03
N LYS A 6 -8.56 -35.35 11.95
CA LYS A 6 -8.02 -36.66 11.58
C LYS A 6 -6.54 -36.63 11.18
N LYS A 7 -6.03 -35.55 10.55
CA LYS A 7 -4.62 -35.51 10.10
C LYS A 7 -3.62 -35.31 11.23
N THR A 8 -3.95 -34.49 12.23
CA THR A 8 -3.09 -34.28 13.41
C THR A 8 -3.02 -35.54 14.28
N TYR A 9 -4.16 -36.21 14.47
CA TYR A 9 -4.19 -37.49 15.19
C TYR A 9 -3.41 -38.57 14.44
N LYS A 10 -3.47 -38.59 13.09
CA LYS A 10 -2.71 -39.55 12.29
C LYS A 10 -1.20 -39.39 12.47
N PHE A 11 -0.68 -38.16 12.52
CA PHE A 11 0.75 -37.91 12.77
C PHE A 11 1.18 -38.35 14.18
N ALA A 12 0.40 -37.96 15.21
CA ALA A 12 0.69 -38.35 16.59
C ALA A 12 0.61 -39.88 16.80
N VAL A 13 -0.40 -40.53 16.21
CA VAL A 13 -0.55 -41.99 16.23
C VAL A 13 0.64 -42.65 15.53
N THR A 14 1.03 -42.20 14.33
CA THR A 14 2.19 -42.76 13.63
C THR A 14 3.48 -42.62 14.42
N SER A 15 3.74 -41.44 15.01
CA SER A 15 4.95 -41.23 15.82
C SER A 15 4.94 -42.06 17.10
N SER A 16 3.80 -42.19 17.78
CA SER A 16 3.68 -43.05 18.97
C SER A 16 3.91 -44.53 18.64
N LEU A 17 3.42 -45.00 17.50
CA LEU A 17 3.55 -46.40 17.06
C LEU A 17 5.01 -46.76 16.78
N TYR A 18 5.78 -45.85 16.17
CA TYR A 18 7.23 -46.03 15.97
C TYR A 18 8.01 -46.06 17.30
N ILE A 19 7.66 -45.18 18.25
CA ILE A 19 8.33 -45.11 19.56
C ILE A 19 8.03 -46.37 20.38
N THR A 20 6.78 -46.83 20.38
CA THR A 20 6.38 -48.06 21.08
C THR A 20 7.03 -49.29 20.47
N LEU A 21 7.03 -49.44 19.14
CA LEU A 21 7.67 -50.58 18.47
C LEU A 21 9.17 -50.65 18.78
N PHE A 22 9.86 -49.51 18.72
CA PHE A 22 11.29 -49.42 19.02
C PHE A 22 11.60 -49.74 20.49
N SER A 23 10.78 -49.23 21.42
CA SER A 23 10.92 -49.50 22.85
C SER A 23 10.67 -50.97 23.20
N THR A 24 9.64 -51.60 22.62
CA THR A 24 9.32 -53.01 22.86
C THR A 24 10.41 -53.95 22.35
N VAL A 25 11.01 -53.66 21.20
CA VAL A 25 12.13 -54.46 20.65
C VAL A 25 13.37 -54.37 21.55
N ILE A 26 13.70 -53.17 22.03
CA ILE A 26 14.82 -52.96 22.95
C ILE A 26 14.61 -53.70 24.28
N VAL A 27 13.40 -53.66 24.83
CA VAL A 27 13.06 -54.37 26.08
C VAL A 27 13.11 -55.89 25.88
N GLY A 28 12.62 -56.40 24.75
CA GLY A 28 12.69 -57.83 24.42
C GLY A 28 14.13 -58.33 24.33
N ILE A 29 15.02 -57.55 23.70
CA ILE A 29 16.44 -57.88 23.58
C ILE A 29 17.13 -57.80 24.95
N LEU A 30 16.85 -56.78 25.76
CA LEU A 30 17.40 -56.64 27.12
C LEU A 30 16.91 -57.75 28.05
N SER A 31 15.64 -58.14 27.95
CA SER A 31 15.04 -59.21 28.76
C SER A 31 15.60 -60.60 28.45
N SER A 32 16.06 -60.83 27.21
CA SER A 32 16.73 -62.10 26.83
C SER A 32 18.15 -62.23 27.37
N ILE A 33 18.80 -61.13 27.79
CA ILE A 33 20.21 -61.11 28.19
C ILE A 33 20.41 -61.25 29.72
N PHE A 34 19.41 -60.93 30.58
CA PHE A 34 19.62 -60.68 32.02
C PHE A 34 18.92 -61.59 33.07
N PHE A 35 18.27 -62.72 32.69
CA PHE A 35 17.72 -63.78 33.60
C PHE A 35 16.34 -63.55 34.29
N ASN A 36 15.57 -64.65 34.44
CA ASN A 36 14.23 -64.86 35.02
C ASN A 36 13.09 -63.89 34.60
N PHE A 37 12.33 -64.32 33.59
CA PHE A 37 11.23 -63.59 32.96
C PHE A 37 10.06 -63.30 33.93
N SER A 38 10.00 -62.08 34.47
CA SER A 38 8.85 -61.59 35.25
C SER A 38 7.97 -60.68 34.41
N LEU A 39 6.77 -61.17 34.09
CA LEU A 39 5.77 -60.50 33.25
C LEU A 39 5.33 -59.13 33.82
N TRP A 40 5.38 -58.98 35.15
CA TRP A 40 5.02 -57.76 35.87
C TRP A 40 6.00 -56.60 35.62
N PHE A 41 7.29 -56.88 35.45
CA PHE A 41 8.28 -55.84 35.18
C PHE A 41 8.09 -55.24 33.77
N CYS A 42 7.78 -56.09 32.79
CA CYS A 42 7.53 -55.66 31.42
C CYS A 42 6.28 -54.76 31.32
N LEU A 43 5.20 -55.13 32.03
CA LEU A 43 3.97 -54.32 32.09
C LEU A 43 4.22 -52.94 32.74
N SER A 44 4.92 -52.90 33.87
CA SER A 44 5.25 -51.63 34.56
C SER A 44 6.09 -50.70 33.68
N PHE A 45 7.10 -51.26 33.00
CA PHE A 45 7.94 -50.51 32.07
C PHE A 45 7.16 -49.99 30.86
N GLY A 46 6.26 -50.81 30.30
CA GLY A 46 5.37 -50.40 29.20
C GLY A 46 4.42 -49.26 29.57
N ILE A 47 3.93 -49.24 30.81
CA ILE A 47 3.04 -48.17 31.29
C ILE A 47 3.81 -46.86 31.50
N THR A 48 5.01 -46.93 32.09
CA THR A 48 5.83 -45.73 32.33
C THR A 48 6.30 -45.08 31.03
N ILE A 49 6.70 -45.85 30.02
CA ILE A 49 7.09 -45.30 28.70
C ILE A 49 5.88 -44.69 27.98
N LEU A 50 4.68 -45.26 28.12
CA LEU A 50 3.46 -44.73 27.52
C LEU A 50 3.08 -43.38 28.12
N ILE A 51 3.13 -43.25 29.45
CA ILE A 51 2.86 -41.98 30.15
C ILE A 51 3.89 -40.93 29.75
N PHE A 52 5.18 -41.29 29.73
CA PHE A 52 6.25 -40.37 29.35
C PHE A 52 6.13 -39.90 27.90
N SER A 53 5.81 -40.82 26.97
CA SER A 53 5.61 -40.49 25.55
C SER A 53 4.42 -39.54 25.35
N LEU A 54 3.29 -39.80 26.01
CA LEU A 54 2.11 -38.94 25.96
C LEU A 54 2.44 -37.52 26.45
N PHE A 55 3.16 -37.41 27.56
CA PHE A 55 3.56 -36.11 28.13
C PHE A 55 4.46 -35.31 27.17
N VAL A 56 5.48 -35.96 26.58
CA VAL A 56 6.41 -35.32 25.63
C VAL A 56 5.68 -34.84 24.38
N ILE A 57 4.74 -35.63 23.85
CA ILE A 57 3.96 -35.28 22.66
C ILE A 57 3.04 -34.10 22.96
N GLN A 58 2.33 -34.11 24.10
CA GLN A 58 1.44 -33.03 24.50
C GLN A 58 2.20 -31.70 24.62
N TYR A 59 3.36 -31.70 25.30
CA TYR A 59 4.22 -30.53 25.42
C TYR A 59 4.74 -30.02 24.07
N ARG A 60 5.17 -30.93 23.19
CA ARG A 60 5.64 -30.60 21.83
C ARG A 60 4.54 -29.95 21.00
N VAL A 61 3.32 -30.50 21.02
CA VAL A 61 2.18 -29.99 20.23
C VAL A 61 1.77 -28.62 20.70
N GLU A 62 1.63 -28.42 22.02
CA GLU A 62 1.25 -27.12 22.61
C GLU A 62 2.26 -26.02 22.22
N LYS A 63 3.56 -26.29 22.41
CA LYS A 63 4.63 -25.33 22.11
C LYS A 63 4.79 -25.08 20.60
N PHE A 64 4.58 -26.10 19.76
CA PHE A 64 4.66 -25.99 18.31
C PHE A 64 3.49 -25.17 17.74
N ILE A 65 2.26 -25.44 18.20
CA ILE A 65 1.08 -24.68 17.80
C ILE A 65 1.20 -23.22 18.27
N TYR A 66 1.56 -22.99 19.54
CA TYR A 66 1.71 -21.64 20.09
C TYR A 66 2.70 -20.79 19.28
N LYS A 67 3.88 -21.33 18.95
CA LYS A 67 4.88 -20.59 18.14
C LYS A 67 4.38 -20.27 16.73
N ARG A 68 3.68 -21.20 16.09
CA ARG A 68 3.19 -21.02 14.71
C ARG A 68 2.05 -20.00 14.66
N VAL A 69 1.15 -20.04 15.65
CA VAL A 69 0.06 -19.07 15.81
C VAL A 69 0.61 -17.69 16.15
N LYS A 70 1.56 -17.60 17.09
CA LYS A 70 2.20 -16.33 17.46
C LYS A 70 2.89 -15.66 16.26
N LYS A 71 3.56 -16.43 15.41
CA LYS A 71 4.20 -15.87 14.20
C LYS A 71 3.18 -15.29 13.22
N ILE A 72 2.06 -15.99 13.00
CA ILE A 72 0.97 -15.49 12.14
C ILE A 72 0.32 -14.24 12.76
N TYR A 73 0.14 -14.22 14.09
CA TYR A 73 -0.35 -13.05 14.81
C TYR A 73 0.59 -11.84 14.68
N ASP A 74 1.90 -12.04 14.87
CA ASP A 74 2.90 -10.99 14.74
C ASP A 74 2.97 -10.45 13.29
N ASP A 75 2.91 -11.33 12.28
CA ASP A 75 2.90 -10.98 10.85
C ASP A 75 1.64 -10.18 10.43
N VAL A 76 0.50 -10.40 11.10
CA VAL A 76 -0.76 -9.68 10.84
C VAL A 76 -0.90 -8.42 11.69
N SER A 77 -0.22 -8.33 12.84
CA SER A 77 -0.28 -7.20 13.78
C SER A 77 0.35 -5.90 13.28
N ILE A 78 0.97 -5.93 12.10
CA ILE A 78 1.47 -4.77 11.35
C ILE A 78 0.28 -3.96 10.77
N LEU A 79 -0.92 -4.56 10.74
CA LEU A 79 -2.15 -3.94 10.26
C LEU A 79 -2.97 -3.43 11.45
N ASP A 80 -3.44 -2.19 11.33
CA ASP A 80 -4.07 -1.38 12.36
C ASP A 80 -5.17 -2.12 13.15
N LYS A 81 -5.08 -2.11 14.49
CA LYS A 81 -5.81 -3.00 15.42
C LYS A 81 -7.30 -2.68 15.59
N SER A 82 -7.78 -1.59 15.02
CA SER A 82 -9.13 -1.06 15.23
C SER A 82 -10.18 -1.76 14.35
N GLU A 83 -9.85 -2.18 13.13
CA GLU A 83 -10.81 -2.74 12.17
C GLU A 83 -11.05 -4.24 12.35
N LEU A 84 -10.04 -5.02 12.75
CA LEU A 84 -10.17 -6.48 12.91
C LEU A 84 -11.00 -6.90 14.13
N ARG A 85 -11.24 -6.01 15.09
CA ARG A 85 -11.95 -6.33 16.35
C ARG A 85 -13.47 -6.48 16.16
N ASN A 86 -14.03 -5.93 15.09
CA ASN A 86 -15.49 -5.92 14.86
C ASN A 86 -15.99 -7.06 13.94
N GLN A 87 -15.12 -7.93 13.44
CA GLN A 87 -15.56 -9.10 12.68
C GLN A 87 -15.79 -10.28 13.61
N SER A 88 -16.99 -10.86 13.56
CA SER A 88 -17.38 -12.03 14.34
C SER A 88 -16.37 -13.16 14.11
N ILE A 89 -15.69 -13.60 15.17
CA ILE A 89 -14.75 -14.72 15.12
C ILE A 89 -15.53 -15.98 14.74
N THR A 90 -15.50 -16.34 13.46
CA THR A 90 -16.08 -17.58 12.96
C THR A 90 -15.25 -18.76 13.46
N THR A 91 -15.90 -19.81 13.95
CA THR A 91 -15.23 -21.04 14.40
C THR A 91 -14.56 -21.80 13.25
N ASP A 92 -14.93 -21.50 11.99
CA ASP A 92 -14.35 -22.12 10.81
C ASP A 92 -13.07 -21.39 10.36
N MET A 93 -11.94 -22.08 10.51
CA MET A 93 -10.62 -21.60 10.11
C MET A 93 -10.52 -21.32 8.61
N ALA A 94 -11.26 -22.03 7.76
CA ALA A 94 -11.26 -21.77 6.32
C ALA A 94 -11.91 -20.42 6.00
N THR A 95 -13.03 -20.12 6.65
CA THR A 95 -13.73 -18.82 6.53
C THR A 95 -12.88 -17.67 7.06
N LEU A 96 -12.28 -17.80 8.24
CA LEU A 96 -11.38 -16.78 8.79
C LEU A 96 -10.16 -16.51 7.87
N THR A 97 -9.54 -17.57 7.34
CA THR A 97 -8.39 -17.42 6.42
C THR A 97 -8.80 -16.65 5.15
N ARG A 98 -10.00 -16.91 4.62
CA ARG A 98 -10.53 -16.21 3.45
C ARG A 98 -10.80 -14.73 3.74
N GLU A 99 -11.39 -14.42 4.88
CA GLU A 99 -11.69 -13.04 5.30
C GLU A 99 -10.41 -12.23 5.53
N VAL A 100 -9.43 -12.79 6.24
CA VAL A 100 -8.13 -12.15 6.44
C VAL A 100 -7.40 -11.96 5.11
N LYS A 101 -7.44 -12.95 4.20
CA LYS A 101 -6.85 -12.81 2.87
C LYS A 101 -7.54 -11.71 2.05
N LYS A 102 -8.88 -11.64 2.11
CA LYS A 102 -9.64 -10.59 1.42
C LYS A 102 -9.29 -9.21 1.99
N PHE A 103 -9.33 -9.04 3.31
CA PHE A 103 -8.94 -7.80 3.98
C PHE A 103 -7.52 -7.36 3.62
N ALA A 104 -6.55 -8.28 3.64
CA ALA A 104 -5.17 -7.99 3.25
C ALA A 104 -5.06 -7.57 1.77
N THR A 105 -5.88 -8.15 0.89
CA THR A 105 -5.93 -7.79 -0.53
C THR A 105 -6.54 -6.40 -0.72
N ASP A 106 -7.67 -6.13 -0.07
CA ASP A 106 -8.37 -4.84 -0.13
C ASP A 106 -7.48 -3.71 0.42
N LYS A 107 -6.81 -3.93 1.56
CA LYS A 107 -5.84 -2.99 2.11
C LYS A 107 -4.62 -2.80 1.23
N LYS A 108 -4.14 -3.85 0.55
CA LYS A 108 -3.05 -3.70 -0.41
C LYS A 108 -3.45 -2.78 -1.57
N ILE A 109 -4.65 -2.95 -2.13
CA ILE A 109 -5.17 -2.10 -3.21
C ILE A 109 -5.35 -0.66 -2.72
N GLU A 110 -5.87 -0.46 -1.51
CA GLU A 110 -6.00 0.86 -0.88
C GLU A 110 -4.64 1.56 -0.75
N ILE A 111 -3.63 0.85 -0.23
CA ILE A 111 -2.26 1.38 -0.09
C ILE A 111 -1.65 1.70 -1.46
N GLU A 112 -1.81 0.83 -2.46
CA GLU A 112 -1.33 1.09 -3.82
C GLU A 112 -1.99 2.34 -4.41
N THR A 113 -3.30 2.50 -4.23
CA THR A 113 -4.05 3.67 -4.69
C THR A 113 -3.57 4.95 -4.00
N LEU A 114 -3.36 4.90 -2.68
CA LEU A 114 -2.82 6.04 -1.91
C LEU A 114 -1.40 6.40 -2.35
N LYS A 115 -0.54 5.41 -2.64
CA LYS A 115 0.81 5.64 -3.15
C LYS A 115 0.79 6.33 -4.51
N VAL A 116 -0.05 5.86 -5.44
CA VAL A 116 -0.20 6.49 -6.76
C VAL A 116 -0.68 7.94 -6.62
N ARG A 117 -1.64 8.21 -5.72
CA ARG A 117 -2.09 9.58 -5.45
C ARG A 117 -0.98 10.47 -4.88
N GLU A 118 -0.19 9.95 -3.95
CA GLU A 118 0.91 10.72 -3.36
C GLU A 118 2.05 10.98 -4.36
N GLU A 119 2.35 10.01 -5.22
CA GLU A 119 3.29 10.18 -6.33
C GLU A 119 2.82 11.25 -7.31
N TYR A 120 1.55 11.18 -7.73
CA TYR A 120 0.91 12.22 -8.55
C TYR A 120 1.00 13.60 -7.90
N ARG A 121 0.64 13.72 -6.62
CA ARG A 121 0.71 14.99 -5.87
C ARG A 121 2.13 15.55 -5.83
N ARG A 122 3.12 14.68 -5.61
CA ARG A 122 4.54 15.07 -5.56
C ARG A 122 5.04 15.52 -6.93
N GLU A 123 4.71 14.80 -7.99
CA GLU A 123 5.06 15.16 -9.37
C GLU A 123 4.40 16.49 -9.77
N PHE A 124 3.10 16.63 -9.48
CA PHE A 124 2.33 17.85 -9.73
C PHE A 124 2.97 19.07 -9.05
N LEU A 125 3.22 19.00 -7.73
CA LEU A 125 3.86 20.09 -7.00
C LEU A 125 5.27 20.39 -7.51
N GLY A 126 6.02 19.37 -7.94
CA GLY A 126 7.32 19.52 -8.57
C GLY A 126 7.25 20.30 -9.88
N ASN A 127 6.32 19.92 -10.76
CA ASN A 127 6.08 20.57 -12.05
C ASN A 127 5.63 22.01 -11.86
N VAL A 128 4.68 22.26 -10.97
CA VAL A 128 4.20 23.61 -10.64
C VAL A 128 5.35 24.49 -10.12
N SER A 129 6.17 23.96 -9.21
CA SER A 129 7.33 24.68 -8.69
C SER A 129 8.33 25.03 -9.79
N HIS A 130 8.54 24.14 -10.76
CA HIS A 130 9.43 24.38 -11.89
C HIS A 130 8.87 25.44 -12.86
N GLU A 131 7.59 25.32 -13.21
CA GLU A 131 6.89 26.24 -14.11
C GLU A 131 6.78 27.65 -13.53
N LEU A 132 6.66 27.81 -12.20
CA LEU A 132 6.68 29.11 -11.53
C LEU A 132 8.09 29.71 -11.44
N LYS A 133 9.10 28.88 -11.17
CA LYS A 133 10.49 29.31 -10.95
C LYS A 133 11.08 29.99 -12.19
N THR A 134 10.82 29.46 -13.37
CA THR A 134 11.35 29.97 -14.65
C THR A 134 10.95 31.42 -14.95
N PRO A 135 9.64 31.78 -15.00
CA PRO A 135 9.22 33.16 -15.20
C PRO A 135 9.62 34.05 -14.01
N LEU A 136 9.58 33.55 -12.76
CA LEU A 136 10.01 34.32 -11.59
C LEU A 136 11.48 34.78 -11.71
N PHE A 137 12.41 33.86 -12.03
CA PHE A 137 13.81 34.22 -12.23
C PHE A 137 14.04 35.08 -13.46
N THR A 138 13.22 34.91 -14.50
CA THR A 138 13.27 35.77 -15.69
C THR A 138 12.90 37.22 -15.36
N VAL A 139 11.79 37.41 -14.62
CA VAL A 139 11.36 38.73 -14.13
C VAL A 139 12.43 39.33 -13.22
N GLN A 140 12.91 38.57 -12.24
CA GLN A 140 13.96 39.01 -11.32
C GLN A 140 15.22 39.44 -12.08
N GLY A 141 15.70 38.63 -13.03
CA GLY A 141 16.91 38.93 -13.82
C GLY A 141 16.79 40.20 -14.65
N TYR A 142 15.66 40.43 -15.30
CA TYR A 142 15.42 41.66 -16.05
C TYR A 142 15.33 42.88 -15.15
N LEU A 143 14.66 42.77 -13.99
CA LEU A 143 14.58 43.85 -13.02
C LEU A 143 15.96 44.18 -12.42
N SER A 144 16.75 43.18 -12.02
CA SER A 144 18.11 43.38 -11.53
C SER A 144 18.99 44.07 -12.57
N THR A 145 18.95 43.63 -13.84
CA THR A 145 19.77 44.24 -14.89
C THR A 145 19.37 45.70 -15.15
N LEU A 146 18.07 46.02 -15.02
CA LEU A 146 17.58 47.40 -15.11
C LEU A 146 18.14 48.27 -13.96
N LEU A 147 18.15 47.73 -12.74
CA LEU A 147 18.70 48.39 -11.56
C LEU A 147 20.22 48.59 -11.65
N ASP A 148 20.96 47.64 -12.25
CA ASP A 148 22.42 47.67 -12.41
C ASP A 148 22.91 48.66 -13.49
N GLY A 149 22.01 49.48 -14.05
CA GLY A 149 22.35 50.58 -14.96
C GLY A 149 21.77 50.47 -16.37
N ALA A 150 21.14 49.36 -16.74
CA ALA A 150 20.47 49.23 -18.03
C ALA A 150 19.22 50.14 -18.15
N MET A 151 18.73 50.71 -17.05
CA MET A 151 17.72 51.77 -17.09
C MET A 151 18.16 53.00 -17.89
N ASN A 152 19.45 53.30 -17.98
CA ASN A 152 19.92 54.52 -18.64
C ASN A 152 19.70 54.50 -20.17
N ASP A 153 19.65 53.32 -20.78
CA ASP A 153 19.31 53.15 -22.19
C ASP A 153 17.79 52.99 -22.35
N LYS A 154 17.16 53.96 -23.04
CA LYS A 154 15.70 53.99 -23.26
C LYS A 154 15.19 52.78 -24.06
N THR A 155 15.99 52.25 -24.99
CA THR A 155 15.61 51.11 -25.84
C THR A 155 15.66 49.80 -25.04
N ILE A 156 16.73 49.58 -24.28
CA ILE A 156 16.90 48.40 -23.42
C ILE A 156 15.90 48.43 -22.27
N ARG A 157 15.67 49.61 -21.67
CA ARG A 157 14.67 49.81 -20.61
C ARG A 157 13.30 49.31 -21.04
N LYS A 158 12.80 49.78 -22.19
CA LYS A 158 11.48 49.36 -22.71
C LYS A 158 11.46 47.87 -23.00
N LYS A 159 12.50 47.34 -23.66
CA LYS A 159 12.61 45.91 -23.98
C LYS A 159 12.55 45.04 -22.72
N TYR A 160 13.29 45.36 -21.67
CA TYR A 160 13.37 44.55 -20.45
C TYR A 160 12.12 44.68 -19.59
N LEU A 161 11.51 45.87 -19.50
CA LEU A 161 10.21 46.04 -18.84
C LEU A 161 9.12 45.21 -19.53
N THR A 162 9.05 45.21 -20.87
CA THR A 162 8.11 44.35 -21.61
C THR A 162 8.38 42.86 -21.40
N ARG A 163 9.65 42.44 -21.26
CA ARG A 163 9.98 41.04 -20.98
C ARG A 163 9.62 40.63 -19.54
N ALA A 164 9.81 41.53 -18.58
CA ALA A 164 9.39 41.33 -17.20
C ALA A 164 7.85 41.24 -17.10
N GLU A 165 7.11 42.14 -17.76
CA GLU A 165 5.65 42.09 -17.81
C GLU A 165 5.15 40.75 -18.36
N LYS A 166 5.67 40.28 -19.51
CA LYS A 166 5.33 38.95 -20.04
C LYS A 166 5.61 37.81 -19.06
N GLY A 167 6.68 37.92 -18.26
CA GLY A 167 6.97 36.95 -17.20
C GLY A 167 5.93 36.97 -16.08
N VAL A 168 5.45 38.16 -15.71
CA VAL A 168 4.36 38.32 -14.73
C VAL A 168 3.03 37.79 -15.28
N GLU A 169 2.70 38.06 -16.54
CA GLU A 169 1.52 37.48 -17.20
C GLU A 169 1.56 35.95 -17.18
N ARG A 170 2.71 35.35 -17.49
CA ARG A 170 2.91 33.90 -17.41
C ARG A 170 2.64 33.36 -15.99
N LEU A 171 3.12 34.05 -14.96
CA LEU A 171 2.84 33.68 -13.56
C LEU A 171 1.35 33.74 -13.24
N ILE A 172 0.65 34.77 -13.72
CA ILE A 172 -0.81 34.92 -13.52
C ILE A 172 -1.55 33.74 -14.14
N TYR A 173 -1.21 33.36 -15.39
CA TYR A 173 -1.84 32.20 -16.04
C TYR A 173 -1.62 30.90 -15.27
N ILE A 174 -0.40 30.64 -14.79
CA ILE A 174 -0.12 29.44 -13.98
C ILE A 174 -0.95 29.44 -12.69
N VAL A 175 -1.09 30.58 -12.02
CA VAL A 175 -1.91 30.68 -10.81
C VAL A 175 -3.40 30.46 -11.11
N GLN A 176 -3.91 30.98 -12.22
CA GLN A 176 -5.29 30.74 -12.66
C GLN A 176 -5.55 29.27 -12.97
N ASP A 177 -4.61 28.60 -13.65
CA ASP A 177 -4.71 27.16 -13.92
C ASP A 177 -4.76 26.35 -12.62
N LEU A 178 -3.93 26.71 -11.62
CA LEU A 178 -3.95 26.07 -10.30
C LEU A 178 -5.28 26.28 -9.55
N ASP A 179 -5.83 27.49 -9.60
CA ASP A 179 -7.14 27.80 -9.00
C ASP A 179 -8.26 26.96 -9.66
N MET A 180 -8.21 26.82 -10.98
CA MET A 180 -9.17 26.00 -11.73
C MET A 180 -9.05 24.50 -11.39
N ILE A 181 -7.83 23.97 -11.28
CA ILE A 181 -7.59 22.59 -10.84
C ILE A 181 -8.11 22.39 -9.41
N SER A 182 -7.84 23.33 -8.50
CA SER A 182 -8.33 23.26 -7.13
C SER A 182 -9.86 23.23 -7.07
N LYS A 183 -10.54 24.03 -7.88
CA LYS A 183 -12.01 24.03 -7.98
C LYS A 183 -12.55 22.71 -8.52
N LEU A 184 -11.86 22.11 -9.50
CA LEU A 184 -12.18 20.80 -10.05
C LEU A 184 -12.05 19.69 -8.99
N GLU A 185 -10.99 19.69 -8.17
CA GLU A 185 -10.76 18.68 -7.15
C GLU A 185 -11.75 18.73 -5.97
N ILE A 186 -12.14 19.94 -5.55
CA ILE A 186 -13.10 20.13 -4.44
C ILE A 186 -14.54 19.79 -4.90
N GLY A 187 -14.79 19.73 -6.20
CA GLY A 187 -16.12 19.48 -6.77
C GLY A 187 -17.04 20.70 -6.70
N GLU A 188 -16.49 21.89 -6.45
CA GLU A 188 -17.22 23.18 -6.37
C GLU A 188 -17.46 23.82 -7.75
N LEU A 189 -17.56 23.01 -8.81
CA LEU A 189 -17.98 23.52 -10.11
C LEU A 189 -19.50 23.63 -10.16
N ASN A 190 -20.00 24.79 -9.72
CA ASN A 190 -21.38 25.17 -9.93
C ASN A 190 -21.59 25.47 -11.42
N LEU A 191 -22.10 24.50 -12.16
CA LEU A 191 -22.45 24.68 -13.57
C LEU A 191 -23.75 25.46 -13.69
N GLU A 192 -23.68 26.64 -14.31
CA GLU A 192 -24.87 27.42 -14.66
C GLU A 192 -25.42 26.95 -16.02
N ILE A 193 -26.42 26.07 -15.97
CA ILE A 193 -27.07 25.55 -17.17
C ILE A 193 -28.07 26.59 -17.69
N SER A 194 -27.86 27.06 -18.91
CA SER A 194 -28.75 28.02 -19.58
C SER A 194 -28.88 27.72 -21.07
N ASN A 195 -29.95 28.22 -21.71
CA ASN A 195 -30.09 28.18 -23.16
C ASN A 195 -29.25 29.29 -23.78
N PHE A 196 -28.35 28.94 -24.71
CA PHE A 196 -27.50 29.90 -25.40
C PHE A 196 -27.34 29.54 -26.89
N ASN A 197 -26.93 30.53 -27.69
CA ASN A 197 -26.65 30.32 -29.12
C ASN A 197 -25.20 29.88 -29.32
N ILE A 198 -25.01 28.60 -29.64
CA ILE A 198 -23.68 28.02 -29.89
C ILE A 198 -22.96 28.68 -31.07
N VAL A 199 -23.68 29.06 -32.13
CA VAL A 199 -23.08 29.70 -33.32
C VAL A 199 -22.48 31.06 -32.96
N GLN A 200 -23.17 31.82 -32.11
CA GLN A 200 -22.68 33.10 -31.64
C GLN A 200 -21.43 32.96 -30.77
N ILE A 201 -21.39 31.95 -29.88
CA ILE A 201 -20.20 31.69 -29.06
C ILE A 201 -19.01 31.31 -29.96
N ILE A 202 -19.23 30.43 -30.94
CA ILE A 202 -18.19 30.05 -31.90
C ILE A 202 -17.66 31.29 -32.63
N GLN A 203 -18.54 32.14 -33.17
CA GLN A 203 -18.11 33.36 -33.87
C GLN A 203 -17.29 34.29 -32.95
N ASN A 204 -17.74 34.50 -31.70
CA ASN A 204 -17.00 35.31 -30.73
C ASN A 204 -15.59 34.76 -30.48
N VAL A 205 -15.41 33.43 -30.48
CA VAL A 205 -14.09 32.80 -30.31
C VAL A 205 -13.23 33.00 -31.56
N PHE A 206 -13.79 32.91 -32.76
CA PHE A 206 -13.07 33.22 -34.00
C PHE A 206 -12.58 34.68 -34.01
N ASP A 207 -13.47 35.63 -33.69
CA ASP A 207 -13.15 37.06 -33.65
C ASP A 207 -12.06 37.36 -32.59
N LEU A 208 -12.10 36.68 -31.43
CA LEU A 208 -11.08 36.80 -30.38
C LEU A 208 -9.70 36.35 -30.88
N LEU A 209 -9.65 35.28 -31.67
CA LEU A 209 -8.41 34.64 -32.11
C LEU A 209 -7.87 35.20 -33.43
N GLU A 210 -8.66 35.97 -34.18
CA GLU A 210 -8.33 36.52 -35.50
C GLU A 210 -6.98 37.25 -35.50
N MET A 211 -6.77 38.18 -34.57
CA MET A 211 -5.52 38.93 -34.45
C MET A 211 -4.30 38.08 -34.10
N GLU A 212 -4.47 36.98 -33.35
CA GLU A 212 -3.36 36.06 -33.05
C GLU A 212 -3.06 35.14 -34.22
N ALA A 213 -4.09 34.69 -34.92
CA ALA A 213 -3.98 33.83 -36.09
C ALA A 213 -3.27 34.56 -37.23
N GLU A 214 -3.64 35.82 -37.51
CA GLU A 214 -2.99 36.66 -38.52
C GLU A 214 -1.49 36.90 -38.20
N LYS A 215 -1.16 37.18 -36.93
CA LYS A 215 0.25 37.32 -36.49
C LYS A 215 1.09 36.06 -36.68
N LYS A 216 0.45 34.88 -36.71
CA LYS A 216 1.10 33.57 -36.83
C LYS A 216 0.91 32.93 -38.20
N ASP A 217 0.26 33.63 -39.14
CA ASP A 217 -0.05 33.16 -40.49
C ASP A 217 -0.88 31.85 -40.50
N ILE A 218 -1.88 31.79 -39.60
CA ILE A 218 -2.79 30.65 -39.44
C ILE A 218 -4.18 31.05 -39.97
N ILE A 219 -4.78 30.17 -40.77
CA ILE A 219 -6.17 30.35 -41.25
C ILE A 219 -7.12 29.72 -40.22
N LEU A 220 -8.08 30.50 -39.73
CA LEU A 220 -9.16 30.08 -38.85
C LEU A 220 -10.34 29.50 -39.66
#